data_AF-A0A542HQH7-F1
#
_entry.id   AF-A0A542HQH7-F1
#
_cell.length_a   1.000
_cell.length_b   1.000
_cell.length_c   1.000
_cell.angle_alpha   90.00
_cell.angle_beta   90.00
_cell.angle_gamma   90.00
#
_symmetry.space_group_name_H-M   'P 1'
#
loop_
_entity.id
_entity.type
_entity.pdbx_description
1 polymer ?
#
loop_
_entity_poly.entity_id
_entity_poly.type
_entity_poly.pdbx_seq_one_letter_code
_entity_poly.pdbx_strand_id
1 'polypeptide(L)'
;MGSTGFMITLSVLLIVGVVAGVVAQRRTARTRRPAGRPGLSDLDAEAEANHWLIRLGGGLVPPGARAWAGADEAAGRALTSAAECHRAARDRLSGARTAGDYEEVTRVAKEGLEHLRSARAALGQPASGAVDGPALPRAARVPAVGAGRAVTSR
;
A
#
# COMPACT_ATOMS: atom_id res chain seq x y z
N MET A 1 -18.27 -16.90 42.61
CA MET A 1 -18.33 -16.27 41.28
C MET A 1 -16.93 -15.78 40.94
N GLY A 2 -16.27 -16.45 39.99
CA GLY A 2 -14.81 -16.47 39.84
C GLY A 2 -14.21 -15.19 39.27
N SER A 3 -13.01 -14.87 39.74
CA SER A 3 -12.15 -13.75 39.34
C SER A 3 -11.98 -13.61 37.82
N THR A 4 -12.17 -14.69 37.06
CA THR A 4 -12.19 -14.71 35.60
C THR A 4 -13.33 -13.90 34.99
N GLY A 5 -14.54 -13.94 35.56
CA GLY A 5 -15.67 -13.15 35.08
C GLY A 5 -15.46 -11.64 35.26
N PHE A 6 -14.82 -11.25 36.35
CA PHE A 6 -14.43 -9.85 36.60
C PHE A 6 -13.37 -9.38 35.61
N MET A 7 -12.34 -10.18 35.33
CA MET A 7 -11.29 -9.84 34.36
C MET A 7 -11.85 -9.67 32.94
N ILE A 8 -12.78 -10.54 32.52
CA ILE A 8 -13.43 -10.44 31.21
C ILE A 8 -14.25 -9.14 31.14
N THR A 9 -15.04 -8.83 32.16
CA THR A 9 -15.88 -7.64 32.20
C THR A 9 -15.04 -6.35 32.17
N LEU A 10 -13.95 -6.31 32.94
CA LEU A 10 -13.02 -5.19 32.97
C LEU A 10 -12.33 -4.98 31.62
N SER A 11 -11.89 -6.06 30.98
CA SER A 11 -11.23 -6.01 29.68
C SER A 11 -12.16 -5.51 28.58
N VAL A 12 -13.42 -5.98 28.56
CA VAL A 12 -14.43 -5.48 27.61
C VAL A 12 -14.72 -4.00 27.85
N LEU A 13 -14.88 -3.58 29.10
CA LEU A 13 -15.14 -2.18 29.44
C LEU A 13 -13.99 -1.25 29.02
N LEU A 14 -12.74 -1.70 29.17
CA LEU A 14 -11.56 -0.94 28.77
C LEU A 14 -11.50 -0.78 27.25
N ILE A 15 -11.77 -1.85 26.49
CA ILE A 15 -11.82 -1.80 25.02
C ILE A 15 -12.91 -0.82 24.57
N VAL A 16 -14.11 -0.90 25.15
CA VAL A 16 -15.21 0.02 24.84
C VAL A 16 -14.84 1.47 25.20
N GLY A 17 -14.19 1.68 26.35
CA GLY A 17 -13.73 3.00 26.79
C GLY A 17 -12.71 3.62 25.84
N VAL A 18 -11.74 2.85 25.35
CA VAL A 18 -10.74 3.32 24.38
C VAL A 18 -11.41 3.67 23.05
N VAL A 19 -12.32 2.83 22.55
CA VAL A 19 -13.05 3.09 21.30
C VAL A 19 -13.91 4.35 21.43
N ALA A 20 -14.65 4.50 22.54
CA ALA A 20 -15.46 5.69 22.81
C ALA A 20 -14.60 6.96 22.95
N GLY A 21 -13.46 6.86 23.62
CA GLY A 21 -12.50 7.95 23.78
C GLY A 21 -11.94 8.43 22.43
N VAL A 22 -11.54 7.51 21.55
CA VAL A 22 -11.06 7.85 20.21
C VAL A 22 -12.15 8.52 19.37
N VAL A 23 -13.40 8.05 19.46
CA VAL A 23 -14.53 8.66 18.75
C VAL A 23 -14.85 10.07 19.29
N ALA A 24 -14.79 10.27 20.60
CA ALA A 24 -15.03 11.57 21.22
C ALA A 24 -13.90 12.58 20.89
N GLN A 25 -12.64 12.15 20.97
CA GLN A 25 -11.47 12.97 20.61
C GLN A 25 -11.55 13.44 19.14
N ARG A 26 -11.98 12.53 18.24
CA ARG A 26 -12.20 12.84 16.83
C ARG A 26 -13.33 13.86 16.64
N ARG A 27 -14.37 13.85 17.49
CA ARG A 27 -15.46 14.83 17.43
C ARG A 27 -15.01 16.22 17.90
N THR A 28 -14.21 16.30 18.95
CA THR A 28 -13.78 17.59 19.53
C THR A 28 -12.73 18.31 18.69
N ALA A 29 -11.91 17.59 17.90
CA ALA A 29 -10.98 18.21 16.96
C ALA A 29 -11.69 18.94 15.78
N ARG A 30 -12.98 18.65 15.54
CA ARG A 30 -13.77 19.16 14.40
C ARG A 30 -14.34 20.57 14.61
N THR A 31 -14.30 21.12 15.83
CA THR A 31 -14.95 22.40 16.15
C THR A 31 -14.05 23.64 16.02
N ARG A 32 -12.80 23.50 15.55
CA ARG A 32 -11.84 24.61 15.46
C ARG A 32 -11.51 25.07 14.02
N ARG A 33 -12.49 25.31 13.15
CA ARG A 33 -12.24 25.97 11.84
C ARG A 33 -13.25 27.11 11.57
N PRO A 34 -12.83 28.24 10.95
CA PRO A 34 -13.63 29.46 10.90
C PRO A 34 -14.76 29.38 9.86
N ALA A 35 -15.74 30.27 10.06
CA ALA A 35 -17.06 30.31 9.42
C ALA A 35 -17.07 30.46 7.88
N GLY A 36 -16.92 29.35 7.16
CA GLY A 36 -17.55 29.14 5.85
C GLY A 36 -18.89 28.42 6.01
N ARG A 37 -19.82 28.52 5.03
CA ARG A 37 -21.05 27.72 5.03
C ARG A 37 -20.67 26.23 5.16
N PRO A 38 -20.94 25.56 6.30
CA PRO A 38 -20.35 24.24 6.60
C PRO A 38 -20.65 23.20 5.51
N GLY A 39 -21.87 23.20 4.98
CA GLY A 39 -22.30 22.24 3.98
C GLY A 39 -21.66 22.39 2.59
N LEU A 40 -21.23 23.58 2.18
CA LEU A 40 -20.58 23.74 0.85
C LEU A 40 -19.14 23.23 0.90
N SER A 41 -18.44 23.49 2.02
CA SER A 41 -17.07 23.02 2.23
C SER A 41 -17.00 21.50 2.41
N ASP A 42 -18.01 20.90 3.05
CA ASP A 42 -18.08 19.44 3.21
C ASP A 42 -18.28 18.74 1.86
N LEU A 43 -19.17 19.26 1.00
CA LEU A 43 -19.42 18.71 -0.35
C LEU A 43 -18.21 18.85 -1.28
N ASP A 44 -17.51 19.98 -1.23
CA ASP A 44 -16.28 20.18 -2.00
C ASP A 44 -15.17 19.22 -1.54
N ALA A 45 -14.98 19.08 -0.23
CA ALA A 45 -14.03 18.12 0.34
C ALA A 45 -14.39 16.68 -0.02
N GLU A 46 -15.68 16.32 -0.01
CA GLU A 46 -16.16 15.01 -0.43
C GLU A 46 -15.88 14.73 -1.91
N ALA A 47 -16.15 15.70 -2.78
CA ALA A 47 -15.90 15.57 -4.22
C ALA A 47 -14.41 15.37 -4.50
N GLU A 48 -13.55 16.14 -3.83
CA GLU A 48 -12.10 16.02 -3.93
C GLU A 48 -11.61 14.65 -3.43
N ALA A 49 -12.09 14.18 -2.27
CA ALA A 49 -11.75 12.87 -1.74
C ALA A 49 -12.12 11.73 -2.71
N ASN A 50 -13.33 11.80 -3.30
CA ASN A 50 -13.77 10.84 -4.31
C ASN A 50 -12.90 10.89 -5.58
N HIS A 51 -12.57 12.10 -6.06
CA HIS A 51 -11.71 12.29 -7.23
C HIS A 51 -10.33 11.65 -7.03
N TRP A 52 -9.66 11.91 -5.90
CA TRP A 52 -8.38 11.31 -5.60
C TRP A 52 -8.46 9.79 -5.43
N LEU A 53 -9.55 9.27 -4.84
CA LEU A 53 -9.76 7.82 -4.70
C LEU A 53 -9.93 7.13 -6.06
N ILE A 54 -10.75 7.69 -6.95
CA ILE A 54 -10.95 7.17 -8.32
C ILE A 54 -9.63 7.21 -9.08
N ARG A 55 -8.87 8.31 -8.96
CA ARG A 55 -7.54 8.44 -9.57
C ARG A 55 -6.57 7.38 -9.07
N LEU A 56 -6.54 7.12 -7.76
CA LEU A 56 -5.70 6.07 -7.18
C LEU A 56 -6.12 4.69 -7.66
N GLY A 57 -7.43 4.39 -7.65
CA GLY A 57 -7.96 3.12 -8.13
C GLY A 57 -7.63 2.85 -9.60
N GLY A 58 -7.78 3.85 -10.47
CA GLY A 58 -7.36 3.76 -11.87
C GLY A 58 -5.84 3.60 -12.05
N GLY A 59 -5.05 4.11 -11.10
CA GLY A 59 -3.61 3.96 -11.09
C GLY A 59 -3.11 2.57 -10.71
N LEU A 60 -3.92 1.74 -10.05
CA LEU A 60 -3.56 0.38 -9.62
C LEU A 60 -3.69 -0.67 -10.74
N VAL A 61 -4.06 -0.27 -11.95
CA VAL A 61 -4.10 -1.18 -13.11
C VAL A 61 -2.72 -1.81 -13.28
N PRO A 62 -2.61 -3.16 -13.23
CA PRO A 62 -1.34 -3.84 -13.36
C PRO A 62 -0.68 -3.46 -14.70
N PRO A 63 0.63 -3.15 -14.72
CA PRO A 63 1.35 -2.96 -15.96
C PRO A 63 1.31 -4.23 -16.84
N GLY A 64 1.65 -4.12 -18.12
CA GLY A 64 1.68 -5.28 -19.02
C GLY A 64 2.69 -6.36 -18.57
N ALA A 65 2.49 -7.61 -18.99
CA ALA A 65 3.30 -8.77 -18.57
C ALA A 65 4.83 -8.56 -18.72
N ARG A 66 5.26 -7.85 -19.77
CA ARG A 66 6.68 -7.54 -20.01
C ARG A 66 7.27 -6.61 -18.95
N ALA A 67 6.51 -5.62 -18.50
CA ALA A 67 6.96 -4.69 -17.46
C ALA A 67 6.97 -5.37 -16.08
N TRP A 68 6.02 -6.27 -15.81
CA TRP A 68 6.06 -7.11 -14.62
C TRP A 68 7.24 -8.08 -14.58
N ALA A 69 7.61 -8.68 -15.71
CA ALA A 69 8.75 -9.59 -15.78
C ALA A 69 10.09 -8.90 -15.43
N GLY A 70 10.17 -7.57 -15.58
CA GLY A 70 11.31 -6.76 -15.16
C GLY A 70 11.14 -6.06 -13.80
N ALA A 71 10.04 -6.31 -13.09
CA ALA A 71 9.77 -5.68 -11.81
C ALA A 71 10.66 -6.25 -10.71
N ASP A 72 11.34 -5.38 -9.98
CA ASP A 72 12.06 -5.77 -8.78
C ASP A 72 11.14 -5.88 -7.55
N GLU A 73 11.70 -6.37 -6.44
CA GLU A 73 10.97 -6.52 -5.18
C GLU A 73 10.50 -5.16 -4.62
N ALA A 74 11.23 -4.08 -4.89
CA ALA A 74 10.87 -2.73 -4.43
C ALA A 74 9.62 -2.21 -5.14
N ALA A 75 9.50 -2.43 -6.46
CA ALA A 75 8.31 -2.13 -7.25
C ALA A 75 7.10 -2.92 -6.75
N GLY A 76 7.26 -4.22 -6.48
CA GLY A 76 6.20 -5.05 -5.92
C GLY A 76 5.71 -4.56 -4.54
N ARG A 77 6.64 -4.24 -3.63
CA ARG A 77 6.31 -3.66 -2.32
C ARG A 77 5.58 -2.32 -2.45
N ALA A 78 6.06 -1.43 -3.31
CA ALA A 78 5.43 -0.12 -3.53
C ALA A 78 4.01 -0.24 -4.11
N LEU A 79 3.77 -1.16 -5.05
CA LEU A 79 2.42 -1.45 -5.55
C LEU A 79 1.50 -2.01 -4.47
N THR A 80 2.05 -2.86 -3.59
CA THR A 80 1.30 -3.40 -2.46
C THR A 80 0.91 -2.29 -1.49
N SER A 81 1.85 -1.42 -1.10
CA SER A 81 1.56 -0.25 -0.26
C SER A 81 0.52 0.68 -0.88
N ALA A 82 0.58 0.92 -2.19
CA ALA A 82 -0.44 1.70 -2.88
C ALA A 82 -1.83 1.05 -2.81
N ALA A 83 -1.92 -0.28 -2.95
CA ALA A 83 -3.17 -1.01 -2.82
C ALA A 83 -3.72 -0.97 -1.39
N GLU A 84 -2.85 -1.03 -0.37
CA GLU A 84 -3.26 -0.85 1.03
C GLU A 84 -3.79 0.56 1.28
N CYS A 85 -3.11 1.60 0.78
CA CYS A 85 -3.60 2.98 0.86
C CYS A 85 -4.98 3.11 0.20
N HIS A 86 -5.21 2.47 -0.95
CA HIS A 86 -6.52 2.50 -1.61
C HIS A 86 -7.61 1.84 -0.78
N ARG A 87 -7.35 0.65 -0.19
CA ARG A 87 -8.29 -0.02 0.72
C ARG A 87 -8.59 0.87 1.93
N ALA A 88 -7.55 1.38 2.59
CA ALA A 88 -7.70 2.24 3.75
C ALA A 88 -8.45 3.55 3.44
N ALA A 89 -8.18 4.18 2.30
CA ALA A 89 -8.89 5.37 1.86
C ALA A 89 -10.37 5.08 1.60
N ARG A 90 -10.69 3.95 0.95
CA ARG A 90 -12.07 3.51 0.70
C ARG A 90 -12.83 3.25 1.99
N ASP A 91 -12.22 2.53 2.93
CA ASP A 91 -12.83 2.23 4.23
C ASP A 91 -13.12 3.51 5.01
N ARG A 92 -12.16 4.45 5.05
CA ARG A 92 -12.35 5.76 5.68
C ARG A 92 -13.45 6.59 5.01
N LEU A 93 -13.50 6.59 3.68
CA LEU A 93 -14.52 7.31 2.92
C LEU A 93 -15.93 6.80 3.25
N SER A 94 -16.10 5.49 3.42
CA SER A 94 -17.40 4.90 3.77
C SER A 94 -17.99 5.45 5.09
N GLY A 95 -17.12 5.79 6.04
CA GLY A 95 -17.47 6.36 7.35
C GLY A 95 -17.34 7.88 7.45
N ALA A 96 -16.88 8.56 6.41
CA ALA A 96 -16.64 10.00 6.43
C ALA A 96 -17.96 10.79 6.42
N ARG A 97 -18.02 11.86 7.23
CA ARG A 97 -19.23 12.71 7.36
C ARG A 97 -18.90 14.20 7.49
N THR A 98 -17.63 14.57 7.48
CA THR A 98 -17.17 15.95 7.71
C THR A 98 -16.01 16.28 6.78
N ALA A 99 -15.82 17.55 6.45
CA ALA A 99 -14.69 18.01 5.62
C ALA A 99 -13.35 17.46 6.12
N GLY A 100 -13.11 17.44 7.44
CA GLY A 100 -11.88 16.89 8.01
C GLY A 100 -11.70 15.38 7.77
N ASP A 101 -12.79 14.61 7.81
CA ASP A 101 -12.73 13.17 7.48
C ASP A 101 -12.41 12.98 5.97
N TYR A 102 -12.95 13.84 5.10
CA TYR A 102 -12.68 13.81 3.65
C TYR A 102 -11.27 14.30 3.29
N GLU A 103 -10.75 15.32 3.99
CA GLU A 103 -9.35 15.76 3.88
C GLU A 103 -8.39 14.60 4.24
N GLU A 104 -8.73 13.83 5.27
CA GLU A 104 -7.97 12.63 5.67
C GLU A 104 -7.99 11.53 4.61
N VAL A 105 -9.14 11.26 3.98
CA VAL A 105 -9.25 10.34 2.84
C VAL A 105 -8.36 10.81 1.69
N THR A 106 -8.43 12.11 1.37
CA THR A 106 -7.61 12.74 0.32
C THR A 106 -6.11 12.55 0.58
N ARG A 107 -5.68 12.74 1.83
CA ARG A 107 -4.29 12.54 2.24
C ARG A 107 -3.82 11.11 2.00
N VAL A 108 -4.60 10.11 2.44
CA VAL A 108 -4.26 8.69 2.24
C VAL A 108 -4.25 8.32 0.75
N ALA A 109 -5.19 8.85 -0.03
CA ALA A 109 -5.23 8.60 -1.47
C ALA A 109 -3.99 9.17 -2.18
N LYS A 110 -3.53 10.37 -1.78
CA LYS A 110 -2.30 10.97 -2.29
C LYS A 110 -1.05 10.15 -1.92
N GLU A 111 -0.97 9.63 -0.70
CA GLU A 111 0.12 8.73 -0.28
C GLU A 111 0.17 7.45 -1.15
N GLY A 112 -1.00 6.85 -1.45
CA GLY A 112 -1.07 5.73 -2.39
C GLY A 112 -0.57 6.09 -3.79
N LEU A 113 -0.85 7.30 -4.27
CA LEU A 113 -0.34 7.78 -5.55
C LEU A 113 1.18 7.98 -5.52
N GLU A 114 1.77 8.39 -4.40
CA GLU A 114 3.23 8.45 -4.22
C GLU A 114 3.86 7.07 -4.36
N HIS A 115 3.32 6.07 -3.67
CA HIS A 115 3.77 4.69 -3.81
C HIS A 115 3.66 4.18 -5.25
N LEU A 116 2.59 4.54 -5.96
CA LEU A 116 2.46 4.24 -7.40
C LEU A 116 3.54 4.93 -8.24
N ARG A 117 3.92 6.18 -7.92
CA ARG A 117 5.01 6.88 -8.61
C ARG A 117 6.34 6.17 -8.36
N SER A 118 6.64 5.79 -7.12
CA SER A 118 7.83 5.02 -6.77
C SER A 118 7.88 3.67 -7.49
N ALA A 119 6.75 2.95 -7.53
CA ALA A 119 6.66 1.68 -8.25
C ALA A 119 6.95 1.86 -9.75
N ARG A 120 6.33 2.85 -10.39
CA ARG A 120 6.56 3.12 -11.83
C ARG A 120 7.99 3.57 -12.11
N ALA A 121 8.58 4.36 -11.22
CA ALA A 121 9.97 4.77 -11.36
C ALA A 121 10.92 3.56 -11.28
N ALA A 122 10.66 2.60 -10.39
CA ALA A 122 11.43 1.35 -10.29
C ALA A 122 11.24 0.47 -11.54
N LEU A 123 10.01 0.34 -12.04
CA LEU A 123 9.72 -0.42 -13.29
C LEU A 123 10.34 0.21 -14.54
N GLY A 124 10.53 1.53 -14.55
CA GLY A 124 11.16 2.26 -15.64
C GLY A 124 12.69 2.24 -15.60
N GLN A 125 13.27 1.80 -14.48
CA GLN A 125 14.70 1.55 -14.39
C GLN A 125 14.97 0.15 -14.95
N PRO A 126 15.98 -0.03 -15.83
CA PRO A 126 16.40 -1.38 -16.19
C PRO A 126 16.75 -2.10 -14.90
N ALA A 127 16.22 -3.30 -14.68
CA ALA A 127 16.54 -4.10 -13.51
C ALA A 127 18.06 -4.24 -13.40
N SER A 128 18.70 -3.41 -12.57
CA SER A 128 20.15 -3.38 -12.42
C SER A 128 20.67 -4.59 -11.64
N GLY A 129 19.78 -5.49 -11.22
CA GLY A 129 20.09 -6.75 -10.56
C GLY A 129 19.85 -7.92 -11.48
N ALA A 130 20.78 -8.18 -12.40
CA ALA A 130 20.93 -9.54 -12.89
C ALA A 130 21.39 -10.42 -11.71
N VAL A 131 20.45 -11.19 -11.16
CA VAL A 131 20.65 -12.53 -10.59
C VAL A 131 21.73 -12.65 -9.52
N ASP A 132 21.38 -12.38 -8.25
CA ASP A 132 21.87 -13.25 -7.16
C ASP A 132 20.86 -14.39 -6.99
N GLY A 133 20.84 -15.28 -7.98
CA GLY A 133 20.26 -16.61 -7.78
C GLY A 133 21.10 -17.32 -6.70
N PRO A 134 20.48 -18.12 -5.82
CA PRO A 134 21.23 -18.85 -4.80
C PRO A 134 22.35 -19.62 -5.48
N ALA A 135 23.59 -19.39 -5.07
CA ALA A 135 24.75 -20.10 -5.58
C ALA A 135 24.51 -21.60 -5.40
N LEU A 136 24.11 -22.28 -6.47
CA LEU A 136 24.08 -23.73 -6.49
C LEU A 136 25.52 -24.20 -6.22
N PRO A 137 25.72 -25.14 -5.29
CA PRO A 137 27.05 -25.56 -4.90
C PRO A 137 27.84 -25.99 -6.13
N ARG A 138 29.11 -25.53 -6.20
CA ARG A 138 30.10 -25.86 -7.23
C ARG A 138 30.54 -27.33 -7.09
N ALA A 139 29.58 -28.24 -7.21
CA ALA A 139 29.76 -29.68 -7.19
C ALA A 139 28.91 -30.33 -8.31
N ALA A 140 28.95 -29.74 -9.50
CA ALA A 140 28.50 -30.38 -10.74
C ALA A 140 29.39 -29.97 -11.93
N ARG A 141 30.65 -29.59 -11.67
CA ARG A 141 31.64 -29.51 -12.74
C ARG A 141 32.21 -30.92 -12.93
N VAL A 142 31.45 -31.76 -13.62
CA VAL A 142 31.95 -33.04 -14.13
C VAL A 142 33.05 -32.71 -15.16
N PRO A 143 34.29 -33.18 -14.98
CA PRO A 143 35.29 -33.06 -16.02
C PRO A 143 34.89 -34.00 -17.15
N ALA A 144 34.49 -33.44 -18.30
CA ALA A 144 34.46 -34.21 -19.54
C ALA A 144 35.92 -34.48 -19.95
N VAL A 145 36.44 -35.59 -19.46
CA VAL A 145 37.71 -36.20 -19.87
C VAL A 145 37.46 -37.00 -21.15
N GLY A 146 38.34 -36.81 -22.13
CA GLY A 146 38.51 -37.67 -23.30
C GLY A 146 37.47 -37.48 -24.42
N ALA A 147 37.79 -37.61 -25.70
CA ALA A 147 39.03 -37.93 -26.37
C ALA A 147 38.85 -37.62 -27.87
N GLY A 148 39.92 -37.17 -28.52
CA GLY A 148 40.26 -37.40 -29.93
C GLY A 148 39.22 -37.14 -31.03
N ARG A 149 39.60 -36.32 -32.02
CA ARG A 149 40.15 -36.85 -33.29
C ARG A 149 40.45 -35.70 -34.25
N ALA A 150 41.66 -35.74 -34.80
CA ALA A 150 42.17 -34.90 -35.87
C ALA A 150 41.27 -34.95 -37.12
N VAL A 151 41.27 -33.88 -37.90
CA VAL A 151 41.52 -33.95 -39.36
C VAL A 151 41.82 -32.54 -39.88
N THR A 152 42.87 -32.50 -40.69
CA THR A 152 43.45 -31.36 -41.40
C THR A 152 42.61 -31.01 -42.64
N SER A 153 43.05 -29.99 -43.40
CA SER A 153 42.56 -29.56 -44.73
C SER A 153 41.57 -28.37 -44.66
N ARG A 154 41.76 -27.24 -45.34
CA ARG A 154 42.68 -26.80 -46.41
C ARG A 154 42.79 -25.29 -46.35
#